data_AF-A0A2V9A5M6-F1
#
_entry.id   AF-A0A2V9A5M6-F1
#
_cell.length_a   1.000
_cell.length_b   1.000
_cell.length_c   1.000
_cell.angle_alpha   90.00
_cell.angle_beta   90.00
_cell.angle_gamma   90.00
#
_symmetry.space_group_name_H-M   'P 1'
#
loop_
_entity.id
_entity.type
_entity.pdbx_description
1 polymer ?
#
loop_
_entity_poly.entity_id
_entity_poly.type
_entity_poly.pdbx_seq_one_letter_code
_entity_poly.pdbx_strand_id
1 'polypeptide(L)'
;MSMQRLSSRACVQQKGFSLLEMLLATMILLVGLVAVAQLVPASILLNSQNRTDSAALVFAQRQLDVILDQPLNPPGNSFTDQQGNTYQLGNPATPNVVQGANVVSINNQTLINFGGPAPPPYPTNGYGFTYQDPTDPNGATYDVRWAVIVTGNGSAAASKRYILGVRQISGRGYRPPIALDTMVAK
;
A
#
# COMPACT_ATOMS: atom_id res chain seq x y z
N MET A 1 63.59 46.75 -47.22
CA MET A 1 62.42 47.09 -46.40
C MET A 1 61.49 45.88 -46.39
N SER A 2 60.86 45.59 -45.23
CA SER A 2 59.92 44.49 -44.95
C SER A 2 60.58 43.11 -44.67
N MET A 3 60.74 42.67 -43.41
CA MET A 3 59.83 42.28 -42.30
C MET A 3 59.45 40.78 -42.29
N GLN A 4 59.76 40.18 -41.13
CA GLN A 4 59.64 38.79 -40.72
C GLN A 4 58.20 38.25 -40.75
N ARG A 5 58.06 36.93 -40.97
CA ARG A 5 57.00 36.14 -40.32
C ARG A 5 57.61 34.86 -39.75
N LEU A 6 57.93 34.89 -38.46
CA LEU A 6 58.22 33.70 -37.68
C LEU A 6 56.90 33.04 -37.29
N SER A 7 56.67 31.84 -37.83
CA SER A 7 55.57 30.96 -37.47
C SER A 7 55.78 30.45 -36.04
N SER A 8 55.07 30.99 -35.06
CA SER A 8 55.04 30.42 -33.70
C SER A 8 54.22 29.12 -33.72
N ARG A 9 54.89 27.98 -33.68
CA ARG A 9 54.24 26.71 -33.36
C ARG A 9 53.87 26.73 -31.88
N ALA A 10 52.57 26.70 -31.57
CA ALA A 10 52.09 26.48 -30.22
C ALA A 10 52.48 25.05 -29.80
N CYS A 11 53.47 24.95 -28.91
CA CYS A 11 53.79 23.69 -28.25
C CYS A 11 52.63 23.34 -27.32
N VAL A 12 51.86 22.32 -27.69
CA VAL A 12 50.84 21.76 -26.82
C VAL A 12 51.59 21.01 -25.72
N GLN A 13 51.69 21.63 -24.53
CA GLN A 13 52.24 20.97 -23.34
C GLN A 13 51.35 19.78 -22.99
N GLN A 14 51.82 18.58 -23.29
CA GLN A 14 51.27 17.36 -22.72
C GLN A 14 51.67 17.31 -21.24
N LYS A 15 50.78 17.75 -20.35
CA LYS A 15 50.91 17.51 -18.92
C LYS A 15 50.51 16.06 -18.66
N GLY A 16 51.48 15.20 -18.38
CA GLY A 16 51.21 13.83 -17.92
C GLY A 16 50.46 13.86 -16.58
N PHE A 17 49.56 12.89 -16.38
CA PHE A 17 48.82 12.74 -15.13
C PHE A 17 49.78 12.56 -13.96
N SER A 18 49.65 13.39 -12.93
CA SER A 18 50.44 13.26 -11.70
C SER A 18 49.95 12.04 -10.90
N LEU A 19 50.86 11.34 -10.20
CA LEU A 19 50.52 10.22 -9.31
C LEU A 19 49.47 10.61 -8.26
N LEU A 20 49.53 11.85 -7.76
CA LEU A 20 48.54 12.38 -6.81
C LEU A 20 47.16 12.52 -7.45
N GLU A 21 47.10 12.90 -8.72
CA GLU A 21 45.86 13.10 -9.47
C GLU A 21 45.18 11.75 -9.76
N MET A 22 45.98 10.71 -10.07
CA MET A 22 45.51 9.33 -10.16
C MET A 22 45.03 8.77 -8.81
N LEU A 23 45.69 9.12 -7.71
CA LEU A 23 45.29 8.69 -6.37
C LEU A 23 43.96 9.35 -5.97
N LEU A 24 43.80 10.65 -6.24
CA LEU A 24 42.54 11.35 -6.01
C LEU A 24 41.41 10.79 -6.89
N ALA A 25 41.69 10.56 -8.18
CA ALA A 25 40.71 10.03 -9.14
C ALA A 25 40.21 8.63 -8.73
N THR A 26 41.11 7.74 -8.30
CA THR A 26 40.73 6.41 -7.82
C THR A 26 39.95 6.46 -6.52
N MET A 27 40.24 7.41 -5.63
CA MET A 27 39.46 7.59 -4.39
C MET A 27 38.02 8.05 -4.68
N ILE A 28 37.86 9.05 -5.57
CA ILE A 28 36.55 9.52 -6.01
C ILE A 28 35.77 8.39 -6.72
N LEU A 29 36.45 7.62 -7.56
CA LEU A 29 35.87 6.47 -8.26
C LEU A 29 35.36 5.40 -7.27
N LEU A 30 36.14 5.05 -6.26
CA LEU A 30 35.76 4.06 -5.25
C LEU A 30 34.55 4.51 -4.44
N VAL A 31 34.53 5.77 -3.98
CA VAL A 31 33.37 6.34 -3.27
C VAL A 31 32.13 6.33 -4.15
N GLY A 32 32.26 6.72 -5.42
CA GLY A 32 31.17 6.68 -6.40
C GLY A 32 30.65 5.26 -6.64
N LEU A 33 31.54 4.28 -6.77
CA LEU A 33 31.18 2.88 -6.99
C LEU A 33 30.42 2.29 -5.79
N VAL A 34 30.89 2.55 -4.57
CA VAL A 34 30.21 2.10 -3.34
C VAL A 34 28.84 2.76 -3.21
N ALA A 35 28.73 4.06 -3.52
CA ALA A 35 27.45 4.77 -3.50
C ALA A 35 26.43 4.16 -4.48
N VAL A 36 26.85 3.81 -5.70
CA VAL A 36 25.96 3.15 -6.68
C VAL A 36 25.61 1.72 -6.24
N ALA A 37 26.58 0.97 -5.69
CA ALA A 37 26.37 -0.41 -5.26
C ALA A 37 25.29 -0.54 -4.17
N GLN A 38 25.16 0.44 -3.26
CA GLN A 38 24.09 0.46 -2.26
C GLN A 38 22.76 1.04 -2.79
N LEU A 39 22.80 1.97 -3.73
CA LEU A 39 21.60 2.61 -4.28
C LEU A 39 20.76 1.65 -5.13
N VAL A 40 21.39 0.74 -5.87
CA VAL A 40 20.67 -0.20 -6.75
C VAL A 40 19.78 -1.17 -5.95
N PRO A 41 20.29 -1.90 -4.94
CA PRO A 41 19.45 -2.77 -4.10
C PRO A 41 18.37 -2.00 -3.34
N ALA A 42 18.72 -0.82 -2.80
CA ALA A 42 17.75 0.03 -2.09
C ALA A 42 16.60 0.44 -3.02
N SER A 43 16.89 0.82 -4.26
CA SER A 43 15.88 1.20 -5.25
C SER A 43 14.99 0.02 -5.65
N ILE A 44 15.56 -1.19 -5.77
CA ILE A 44 14.79 -2.42 -6.06
C ILE A 44 13.83 -2.73 -4.91
N LEU A 45 14.29 -2.62 -3.66
CA LEU A 45 13.48 -2.85 -2.47
C LEU A 45 12.31 -1.84 -2.42
N LEU A 46 12.60 -0.56 -2.59
CA LEU A 46 11.58 0.50 -2.57
C LEU A 46 10.56 0.34 -3.70
N ASN A 47 11.00 0.00 -4.91
CA ASN A 47 10.10 -0.25 -6.03
C ASN A 47 9.21 -1.48 -5.80
N SER A 48 9.76 -2.54 -5.23
CA SER A 48 8.99 -3.72 -4.84
C SER A 48 7.93 -3.38 -3.79
N GLN A 49 8.29 -2.57 -2.78
CA GLN A 49 7.35 -2.08 -1.77
C GLN A 49 6.23 -1.27 -2.39
N ASN A 50 6.55 -0.29 -3.24
CA ASN A 50 5.56 0.56 -3.90
C ASN A 50 4.59 -0.24 -4.80
N ARG A 51 5.09 -1.28 -5.49
CA ARG A 51 4.24 -2.16 -6.31
C ARG A 51 3.24 -2.93 -5.46
N THR A 52 3.68 -3.51 -4.36
CA THR A 52 2.80 -4.23 -3.44
C THR A 52 1.75 -3.32 -2.83
N ASP A 53 2.13 -2.12 -2.39
CA ASP A 53 1.20 -1.16 -1.79
C ASP A 53 0.16 -0.70 -2.82
N SER A 54 0.57 -0.50 -4.08
CA SER A 54 -0.35 -0.17 -5.17
C SER A 54 -1.34 -1.32 -5.46
N ALA A 55 -0.87 -2.57 -5.48
CA ALA A 55 -1.73 -3.73 -5.68
C ALA A 55 -2.74 -3.90 -4.54
N ALA A 56 -2.29 -3.76 -3.29
CA ALA A 56 -3.14 -3.84 -2.12
C ALA A 56 -4.18 -2.71 -2.09
N LEU A 57 -3.84 -1.51 -2.58
CA LEU A 57 -4.78 -0.39 -2.69
C LEU A 57 -5.86 -0.67 -3.72
N VAL A 58 -5.49 -1.14 -4.91
CA VAL A 58 -6.46 -1.50 -5.97
C VAL A 58 -7.38 -2.61 -5.49
N PHE A 59 -6.84 -3.59 -4.77
CA PHE A 59 -7.65 -4.64 -4.15
C PHE A 59 -8.62 -4.08 -3.10
N ALA A 60 -8.14 -3.22 -2.20
CA ALA A 60 -8.98 -2.57 -1.19
C ALA A 60 -10.11 -1.76 -1.82
N GLN A 61 -9.82 -1.02 -2.90
CA GLN A 61 -10.82 -0.24 -3.65
C GLN A 61 -11.88 -1.14 -4.28
N ARG A 62 -11.47 -2.21 -4.99
CA ARG A 62 -12.43 -3.16 -5.58
C ARG A 62 -13.33 -3.80 -4.52
N GLN A 63 -12.76 -4.16 -3.37
CA GLN A 63 -13.56 -4.75 -2.29
C GLN A 63 -14.54 -3.73 -1.70
N LEU A 64 -14.11 -2.48 -1.56
CA LEU A 64 -14.97 -1.40 -1.11
C LEU A 64 -16.10 -1.14 -2.12
N ASP A 65 -15.83 -1.18 -3.43
CA ASP A 65 -16.86 -1.04 -4.47
C ASP A 65 -17.93 -2.14 -4.37
N VAL A 66 -17.53 -3.40 -4.14
CA VAL A 66 -18.48 -4.52 -3.94
C VAL A 66 -19.36 -4.30 -2.71
N ILE A 67 -18.79 -3.74 -1.63
CA ILE A 67 -19.52 -3.39 -0.41
C ILE A 67 -20.51 -2.24 -0.67
N LEU A 68 -20.08 -1.24 -1.43
CA LEU A 68 -20.89 -0.06 -1.77
C LEU A 68 -22.03 -0.36 -2.74
N ASP A 69 -21.90 -1.39 -3.58
CA ASP A 69 -22.95 -1.82 -4.50
C ASP A 69 -24.14 -2.47 -3.78
N GLN A 70 -23.96 -2.86 -2.50
CA GLN A 70 -25.06 -3.43 -1.73
C GLN A 70 -26.11 -2.38 -1.35
N PRO A 71 -27.41 -2.71 -1.40
CA PRO A 71 -28.45 -1.78 -1.01
C PRO A 71 -28.34 -1.42 0.48
N LEU A 72 -28.75 -0.20 0.83
CA LEU A 72 -28.61 0.30 2.20
C LEU A 72 -29.41 -0.51 3.24
N ASN A 73 -30.52 -1.12 2.82
CA ASN A 73 -31.45 -1.87 3.66
C ASN A 73 -31.52 -3.34 3.23
N PRO A 74 -32.05 -4.26 4.07
CA PRO A 74 -32.18 -5.67 3.73
C PRO A 74 -32.72 -5.90 2.30
N PRO A 75 -32.08 -6.75 1.49
CA PRO A 75 -31.03 -7.72 1.85
C PRO A 75 -29.58 -7.18 1.96
N GLY A 76 -29.30 -5.90 1.71
CA GLY A 76 -27.92 -5.36 1.65
C GLY A 76 -27.24 -5.10 3.01
N ASN A 77 -27.65 -5.85 4.03
CA ASN A 77 -26.91 -5.97 5.30
C ASN A 77 -25.84 -7.06 5.24
N SER A 78 -25.72 -7.74 4.11
CA SER A 78 -24.67 -8.70 3.83
C SER A 78 -24.40 -8.76 2.34
N PHE A 79 -23.21 -9.22 1.96
CA PHE A 79 -22.92 -9.61 0.58
C PHE A 79 -22.45 -11.06 0.56
N THR A 80 -22.60 -11.71 -0.59
CA THR A 80 -22.10 -13.06 -0.84
C THR A 80 -20.98 -12.98 -1.87
N ASP A 81 -19.83 -13.58 -1.57
CA ASP A 81 -18.72 -13.64 -2.51
C ASP A 81 -18.94 -14.71 -3.61
N GLN A 82 -17.99 -14.83 -4.53
CA GLN A 82 -18.07 -15.80 -5.62
C GLN A 82 -17.97 -17.26 -5.15
N GLN A 83 -17.49 -17.48 -3.94
CA GLN A 83 -17.35 -18.79 -3.31
C GLN A 83 -18.60 -19.16 -2.47
N GLY A 84 -19.61 -18.30 -2.42
CA GLY A 84 -20.84 -18.51 -1.64
C GLY A 84 -20.70 -18.14 -0.16
N ASN A 85 -19.60 -17.52 0.24
CA ASN A 85 -19.40 -17.04 1.60
C ASN A 85 -20.17 -15.74 1.81
N THR A 86 -20.97 -15.69 2.88
CA THR A 86 -21.76 -14.50 3.23
C THR A 86 -21.07 -13.70 4.32
N TYR A 87 -20.93 -12.40 4.09
CA TYR A 87 -20.26 -11.45 4.96
C TYR A 87 -21.20 -10.32 5.35
N GLN A 88 -21.11 -9.84 6.59
CA GLN A 88 -22.00 -8.84 7.18
C GLN A 88 -21.55 -7.41 6.86
N LEU A 89 -22.53 -6.55 6.58
CA LEU A 89 -22.39 -5.12 6.25
C LEU A 89 -23.18 -4.24 7.21
N GLY A 90 -23.24 -4.65 8.47
CA GLY A 90 -23.90 -3.93 9.54
C GLY A 90 -25.38 -4.31 9.73
N ASN A 91 -25.80 -4.27 10.99
CA ASN A 91 -27.15 -4.53 11.44
C ASN A 91 -27.85 -3.21 11.82
N PRO A 92 -28.96 -2.83 11.17
CA PRO A 92 -29.70 -1.62 11.51
C PRO A 92 -30.35 -1.66 12.90
N ALA A 93 -30.51 -2.85 13.50
CA ALA A 93 -31.03 -3.01 14.87
C ALA A 93 -30.10 -2.49 15.97
N THR A 94 -28.82 -2.27 15.64
CA THR A 94 -27.84 -1.68 16.54
C THR A 94 -27.27 -0.40 15.92
N PRO A 95 -28.05 0.69 15.86
CA PRO A 95 -27.61 1.93 15.24
C PRO A 95 -26.58 2.67 16.09
N ASN A 96 -25.77 3.51 15.44
CA ASN A 96 -24.81 4.44 16.04
C ASN A 96 -23.72 3.78 16.91
N VAL A 97 -23.46 2.49 16.68
CA VAL A 97 -22.33 1.76 17.27
C VAL A 97 -21.44 1.20 16.17
N VAL A 98 -20.15 1.09 16.46
CA VAL A 98 -19.20 0.42 15.57
C VAL A 98 -19.49 -1.07 15.59
N GLN A 99 -19.72 -1.64 14.42
CA GLN A 99 -19.94 -3.07 14.22
C GLN A 99 -18.80 -3.65 13.40
N GLY A 100 -18.37 -4.88 13.74
CA GLY A 100 -17.33 -5.58 13.01
C GLY A 100 -15.95 -5.47 13.64
N ALA A 101 -14.93 -5.22 12.81
CA ALA A 101 -13.55 -5.18 13.28
C ALA A 101 -13.31 -3.99 14.21
N ASN A 102 -12.38 -4.18 15.16
CA ASN A 102 -12.02 -3.11 16.10
C ASN A 102 -11.37 -1.94 15.37
N VAL A 103 -11.75 -0.73 15.75
CA VAL A 103 -11.30 0.51 15.13
C VAL A 103 -10.47 1.30 16.14
N VAL A 104 -9.37 1.88 15.68
CA VAL A 104 -8.53 2.78 16.47
C VAL A 104 -8.43 4.14 15.76
N SER A 105 -8.44 5.21 16.54
CA SER A 105 -8.19 6.56 16.02
C SER A 105 -6.73 6.92 16.27
N ILE A 106 -5.96 7.17 15.21
CA ILE A 106 -4.56 7.59 15.28
C ILE A 106 -4.44 8.86 14.44
N ASN A 107 -3.94 9.96 15.01
CA ASN A 107 -3.77 11.23 14.31
C ASN A 107 -5.05 11.72 13.59
N ASN A 108 -6.20 11.65 14.26
CA ASN A 108 -7.52 11.98 13.68
C ASN A 108 -7.98 11.10 12.49
N GLN A 109 -7.26 10.02 12.17
CA GLN A 109 -7.66 9.03 11.17
C GLN A 109 -8.24 7.80 11.86
N THR A 110 -9.32 7.28 11.29
CA THR A 110 -10.02 6.10 11.79
C THR A 110 -9.49 4.87 11.04
N LEU A 111 -8.79 3.96 11.73
CA LEU A 111 -8.15 2.80 11.12
C LEU A 111 -8.62 1.49 11.76
N ILE A 112 -8.54 0.40 11.00
CA ILE A 112 -8.76 -0.94 11.55
C ILE A 112 -7.56 -1.37 12.38
N ASN A 113 -7.84 -1.87 13.58
CA ASN A 113 -6.83 -2.47 14.45
C ASN A 113 -6.59 -3.94 14.06
N PHE A 114 -5.40 -4.20 13.50
CA PHE A 114 -4.96 -5.53 13.09
C PHE A 114 -4.13 -6.28 14.16
N GLY A 115 -4.08 -5.77 15.40
CA GLY A 115 -3.38 -6.40 16.51
C GLY A 115 -4.11 -7.63 17.09
N GLY A 116 -5.39 -7.81 16.76
CA GLY A 116 -6.18 -8.99 17.15
C GLY A 116 -5.91 -10.20 16.23
N PRO A 117 -6.40 -11.40 16.63
CA PRO A 117 -6.28 -12.60 15.81
C PRO A 117 -6.84 -12.37 14.40
N ALA A 118 -6.34 -13.15 13.43
CA ALA A 118 -6.89 -13.17 12.07
C ALA A 118 -8.39 -13.49 12.09
N PRO A 119 -9.19 -12.95 11.16
CA PRO A 119 -10.60 -13.30 11.05
C PRO A 119 -10.75 -14.82 10.90
N PRO A 120 -11.63 -15.49 11.67
CA PRO A 120 -11.86 -16.92 11.50
C PRO A 120 -12.40 -17.20 10.09
N PRO A 121 -12.11 -18.38 9.51
CA PRO A 121 -12.63 -18.73 8.20
C PRO A 121 -14.17 -18.77 8.21
N TYR A 122 -14.77 -18.56 7.02
CA TYR A 122 -16.20 -18.76 6.80
C TYR A 122 -16.62 -20.18 7.28
N PRO A 123 -17.82 -20.37 7.87
CA PRO A 123 -18.97 -19.46 8.02
C PRO A 123 -18.97 -18.57 9.27
N THR A 124 -17.94 -18.68 10.11
CA THR A 124 -17.83 -17.94 11.38
C THR A 124 -17.51 -16.45 11.21
N ASN A 125 -17.56 -15.92 10.00
CA ASN A 125 -16.89 -14.68 9.63
C ASN A 125 -17.91 -13.59 9.27
N GLY A 126 -17.91 -12.49 10.02
CA GLY A 126 -18.86 -11.40 9.83
C GLY A 126 -18.28 -10.18 9.10
N TYR A 127 -17.06 -9.78 9.44
CA TYR A 127 -16.55 -8.44 9.10
C TYR A 127 -15.07 -8.43 8.67
N GLY A 128 -14.61 -9.53 8.11
CA GLY A 128 -13.27 -9.66 7.56
C GLY A 128 -13.13 -10.96 6.79
N PHE A 129 -11.97 -11.23 6.20
CA PHE A 129 -11.53 -12.52 5.68
C PHE A 129 -10.06 -12.42 5.27
N THR A 130 -9.43 -13.57 5.08
CA THR A 130 -8.12 -13.64 4.43
C THR A 130 -8.29 -13.97 2.95
N TYR A 131 -7.71 -13.16 2.07
CA TYR A 131 -7.69 -13.40 0.64
C TYR A 131 -6.29 -13.77 0.20
N GLN A 132 -6.15 -14.90 -0.48
CA GLN A 132 -4.91 -15.24 -1.18
C GLN A 132 -5.14 -15.00 -2.67
N ASP A 133 -4.28 -14.21 -3.29
CA ASP A 133 -4.36 -14.00 -4.73
C ASP A 133 -3.99 -15.31 -5.46
N PRO A 134 -4.93 -15.96 -6.18
CA PRO A 134 -4.65 -17.21 -6.89
C PRO A 134 -3.72 -17.01 -8.09
N THR A 135 -3.50 -15.76 -8.52
CA THR A 135 -2.65 -15.41 -9.66
C THR A 135 -1.22 -15.03 -9.28
N ASP A 136 -0.94 -14.87 -7.97
CA ASP A 136 0.41 -14.55 -7.50
C ASP A 136 1.21 -15.84 -7.21
N PRO A 137 2.30 -16.12 -7.94
CA PRO A 137 3.16 -17.29 -7.69
C PRO A 137 3.84 -17.25 -6.31
N ASN A 138 3.90 -16.10 -5.64
CA ASN A 138 4.44 -15.97 -4.28
C ASN A 138 3.39 -16.21 -3.20
N GLY A 139 2.12 -16.38 -3.57
CA GLY A 139 1.02 -16.63 -2.66
C GLY A 139 0.77 -15.49 -1.68
N ALA A 140 0.75 -14.23 -2.16
CA ALA A 140 0.43 -13.12 -1.28
C ALA A 140 -0.95 -13.29 -0.62
N THR A 141 -0.97 -13.32 0.71
CA THR A 141 -2.17 -13.35 1.54
C THR A 141 -2.42 -11.97 2.16
N TYR A 142 -3.65 -11.50 2.01
CA TYR A 142 -4.15 -10.24 2.54
C TYR A 142 -5.18 -10.50 3.64
N ASP A 143 -5.04 -9.81 4.77
CA ASP A 143 -6.03 -9.66 5.83
C ASP A 143 -6.95 -8.51 5.46
N VAL A 144 -8.20 -8.81 5.18
CA VAL A 144 -9.24 -7.82 4.88
C VAL A 144 -10.15 -7.75 6.07
N ARG A 145 -10.36 -6.55 6.61
CA ARG A 145 -11.25 -6.32 7.74
C ARG A 145 -11.99 -5.03 7.53
N TRP A 146 -13.23 -4.96 7.95
CA TRP A 146 -13.97 -3.72 7.92
C TRP A 146 -14.79 -3.52 9.19
N ALA A 147 -15.10 -2.26 9.44
CA ALA A 147 -16.04 -1.85 10.45
C ALA A 147 -17.15 -1.05 9.78
N VAL A 148 -18.36 -1.19 10.31
CA VAL A 148 -19.54 -0.49 9.81
C VAL A 148 -20.16 0.30 10.95
N ILE A 149 -20.45 1.57 10.71
CA ILE A 149 -21.29 2.38 11.59
C ILE A 149 -22.58 2.63 10.84
N VAL A 150 -23.67 2.02 11.31
CA VAL A 150 -25.00 2.18 10.73
C VAL A 150 -25.74 3.28 11.49
N THR A 151 -26.26 4.28 10.78
CA THR A 151 -27.15 5.30 11.35
C THR A 151 -28.56 5.08 10.80
N GLY A 152 -29.56 5.07 11.66
CA GLY A 152 -30.94 4.78 11.27
C GLY A 152 -31.89 4.55 12.46
N ASN A 153 -33.08 4.05 12.18
CA ASN A 153 -34.19 3.94 13.14
C ASN A 153 -34.38 2.52 13.72
N GLY A 154 -33.32 1.73 13.86
CA GLY A 154 -33.40 0.38 14.44
C GLY A 154 -33.96 -0.70 13.49
N SER A 155 -34.73 -0.33 12.48
CA SER A 155 -35.30 -1.26 11.49
C SER A 155 -34.82 -0.97 10.06
N ALA A 156 -34.47 0.28 9.79
CA ALA A 156 -33.94 0.73 8.52
C ALA A 156 -32.68 1.59 8.74
N ALA A 157 -31.66 1.36 7.92
CA ALA A 157 -30.50 2.21 7.82
C ALA A 157 -30.84 3.45 6.96
N ALA A 158 -30.48 4.62 7.48
CA ALA A 158 -30.51 5.91 6.79
C ALA A 158 -29.14 6.25 6.17
N SER A 159 -28.06 5.82 6.82
CA SER A 159 -26.72 5.83 6.26
C SER A 159 -25.84 4.71 6.84
N LYS A 160 -24.78 4.35 6.13
CA LYS A 160 -23.75 3.40 6.56
C LYS A 160 -22.38 4.00 6.25
N ARG A 161 -21.53 4.11 7.27
CA ARG A 161 -20.10 4.43 7.11
C ARG A 161 -19.28 3.15 7.19
N TYR A 162 -18.46 2.93 6.18
CA TYR A 162 -17.57 1.77 6.06
C TYR A 162 -16.14 2.21 6.25
N ILE A 163 -15.45 1.56 7.19
CA ILE A 163 -14.01 1.70 7.39
C ILE A 163 -13.41 0.36 6.99
N LEU A 164 -12.67 0.32 5.89
CA LEU A 164 -12.06 -0.89 5.35
C LEU A 164 -10.55 -0.83 5.54
N GLY A 165 -9.98 -1.90 6.06
CA GLY A 165 -8.55 -2.09 6.21
C GLY A 165 -8.08 -3.29 5.41
N VAL A 166 -6.95 -3.16 4.72
CA VAL A 166 -6.25 -4.28 4.09
C VAL A 166 -4.80 -4.31 4.54
N ARG A 167 -4.33 -5.47 5.00
CA ARG A 167 -2.94 -5.69 5.40
C ARG A 167 -2.41 -6.95 4.74
N GLN A 168 -1.24 -6.90 4.11
CA GLN A 168 -0.56 -8.12 3.68
C GLN A 168 0.00 -8.88 4.90
N ILE A 169 -0.33 -10.16 5.04
CA ILE A 169 0.13 -11.03 6.15
C ILE A 169 1.33 -11.87 5.72
N SER A 170 1.42 -12.19 4.42
CA SER A 170 2.51 -12.97 3.84
C SER A 170 3.69 -12.09 3.45
N GLY A 171 4.91 -12.57 3.62
CA GLY A 171 6.14 -11.89 3.16
C GLY A 171 7.06 -11.48 4.31
N ARG A 172 8.30 -11.11 3.98
CA ARG A 172 9.28 -10.63 4.97
C ARG A 172 9.14 -9.12 5.15
N GLY A 173 8.74 -8.68 6.34
CA GLY A 173 8.73 -7.28 6.76
C GLY A 173 7.35 -6.75 7.16
N TYR A 174 7.34 -5.72 8.01
CA TYR A 174 6.12 -4.98 8.34
C TYR A 174 5.71 -4.11 7.16
N ARG A 175 4.45 -4.22 6.75
CA ARG A 175 3.85 -3.31 5.77
C ARG A 175 2.69 -2.57 6.43
N PRO A 176 2.62 -1.24 6.29
CA PRO A 176 1.52 -0.49 6.85
C PRO A 176 0.20 -0.96 6.23
N PRO A 177 -0.87 -1.09 7.03
CA PRO A 177 -2.18 -1.39 6.49
C PRO A 177 -2.69 -0.21 5.65
N ILE A 178 -3.41 -0.54 4.58
CA ILE A 178 -4.17 0.44 3.80
C ILE A 178 -5.53 0.57 4.46
N ALA A 179 -5.96 1.82 4.71
CA ALA A 179 -7.27 2.11 5.26
C ALA A 179 -8.05 2.98 4.28
N LEU A 180 -9.30 2.60 4.01
CA LEU A 180 -10.28 3.35 3.23
C LEU A 180 -11.49 3.63 4.12
N ASP A 181 -12.06 4.83 3.99
CA ASP A 181 -13.23 5.26 4.76
C ASP A 181 -14.22 5.93 3.82
N THR A 182 -15.47 5.50 3.85
CA THR A 182 -16.52 5.98 2.95
C THR A 182 -17.87 5.92 3.65
N MET A 183 -18.84 6.69 3.15
CA MET A 183 -20.21 6.67 3.64
C MET A 183 -21.20 6.60 2.49
N VAL A 184 -22.27 5.84 2.70
CA VAL A 184 -23.45 5.76 1.83
C VAL A 184 -24.63 6.29 2.62
N ALA A 185 -25.39 7.20 2.03
CA ALA A 185 -26.63 7.72 2.59
C ALA A 185 -27.72 7.74 1.52
N LYS A 186 -28.98 7.74 1.96
CA LYS A 186 -30.15 7.90 1.10
C LYS A 186 -30.46 9.38 0.85
#